data_AF-A0A8H7IEZ9-F1
#
_entry.id   AF-A0A8H7IEZ9-F1
#
_cell.length_a   1.000
_cell.length_b   1.000
_cell.length_c   1.000
_cell.angle_alpha   90.00
_cell.angle_beta   90.00
_cell.angle_gamma   90.00
#
_symmetry.space_group_name_H-M   'P 1'
#
loop_
_entity.id
_entity.type
_entity.pdbx_description
1 polymer ?
#
loop_
_entity_poly.entity_id
_entity_poly.type
_entity_poly.pdbx_seq_one_letter_code
_entity_poly.pdbx_strand_id
1 'polypeptide(L)'
;MPQLQETHDFPCDTGSDRDVLEQIEEFKDRGFDWSVLTDDWNKNEGFYAPTPEALADRAKWVRRFVRDRPETNILLIGHGGIFREIDGRMRGPNSGVTVSLSRWGNVECRVYTFQNDDDENATMIPIQEPSLIHAIDKPIDSHVEIEVVA
;
A
#
# COMPACT_ATOMS: atom_id res chain seq x y z
N MET A 1 -6.12 7.42 0.79
CA MET A 1 -5.25 8.32 -0.03
C MET A 1 -5.18 7.77 -1.44
N PRO A 2 -5.17 8.61 -2.48
CA PRO A 2 -5.25 8.16 -3.89
C PRO A 2 -3.98 7.45 -4.38
N GLN A 3 -2.82 7.71 -3.75
CA GLN A 3 -1.56 7.06 -4.11
C GLN A 3 -1.54 5.55 -3.81
N LEU A 4 -2.53 5.03 -3.08
CA LEU A 4 -2.77 3.60 -2.84
C LEU A 4 -3.75 2.94 -3.81
N GLN A 5 -4.18 3.63 -4.88
CA GLN A 5 -4.98 3.02 -5.94
C GLN A 5 -4.27 1.80 -6.56
N GLU A 6 -5.00 0.81 -7.08
CA GLU A 6 -4.38 -0.37 -7.69
C GLU A 6 -3.63 -0.02 -9.01
N THR A 7 -2.81 -0.95 -9.49
CA THR A 7 -1.81 -0.72 -10.54
C THR A 7 -2.36 -0.71 -11.97
N HIS A 8 -3.64 -1.03 -12.18
CA HIS A 8 -4.24 -1.08 -13.52
C HIS A 8 -5.24 0.06 -13.72
N ASP A 9 -5.55 0.33 -14.99
CA ASP A 9 -6.55 1.32 -15.43
C ASP A 9 -7.97 0.73 -15.53
N PHE A 10 -8.21 -0.43 -14.92
CA PHE A 10 -9.53 -1.02 -14.92
C PHE A 10 -10.51 -0.18 -14.10
N PRO A 11 -11.80 -0.13 -14.47
CA PRO A 11 -12.79 0.61 -13.70
C PRO A 11 -12.92 0.17 -12.24
N CYS A 12 -12.64 -1.11 -11.93
CA CYS A 12 -12.63 -1.61 -10.55
C CYS A 12 -11.42 -1.15 -9.73
N ASP A 13 -10.36 -0.71 -10.41
CA ASP A 13 -9.10 -0.26 -9.83
C ASP A 13 -9.03 1.27 -9.79
N THR A 14 -10.10 1.98 -10.22
CA THR A 14 -10.14 3.44 -10.34
C THR A 14 -11.24 4.02 -9.45
N GLY A 15 -10.92 5.03 -8.66
CA GLY A 15 -11.90 5.66 -7.78
C GLY A 15 -12.86 6.64 -8.49
N SER A 16 -13.97 6.96 -7.84
CA SER A 16 -14.91 7.98 -8.30
C SER A 16 -14.43 9.40 -7.97
N ASP A 17 -15.00 10.40 -8.64
CA ASP A 17 -14.73 11.81 -8.32
C ASP A 17 -15.07 12.13 -6.85
N ARG A 18 -14.38 13.13 -6.30
CA ARG A 18 -14.52 13.51 -4.89
C ARG A 18 -15.95 13.89 -4.52
N ASP A 19 -16.63 14.66 -5.37
CA ASP A 19 -18.01 15.08 -5.16
C ASP A 19 -18.99 13.90 -5.13
N VAL A 20 -18.74 12.85 -5.93
CA VAL A 20 -19.48 11.60 -5.88
C VAL A 20 -19.23 10.87 -4.55
N LEU A 21 -17.97 10.76 -4.12
CA LEU A 21 -17.61 10.06 -2.89
C LEU A 21 -18.16 10.75 -1.63
N GLU A 22 -18.14 12.09 -1.58
CA GLU A 22 -18.66 12.87 -0.45
C GLU A 22 -20.18 12.73 -0.27
N GLN A 23 -20.90 12.33 -1.32
CA GLN A 23 -22.35 12.11 -1.27
C GLN A 23 -22.75 10.73 -0.74
N ILE A 24 -21.81 9.78 -0.65
CA ILE A 24 -22.06 8.42 -0.17
C ILE A 24 -22.34 8.44 1.33
N GLU A 25 -23.53 7.98 1.72
CA GLU A 25 -24.01 8.02 3.10
C GLU A 25 -23.09 7.27 4.07
N GLU A 26 -22.57 6.13 3.64
CA GLU A 26 -21.66 5.29 4.44
C GLU A 26 -20.38 6.02 4.85
N PHE A 27 -19.97 7.04 4.07
CA PHE A 27 -18.75 7.80 4.27
C PHE A 27 -18.95 9.12 5.03
N LYS A 28 -20.20 9.56 5.19
CA LYS A 28 -20.52 10.78 5.95
C LYS A 28 -20.11 10.63 7.41
N ASP A 29 -19.61 11.73 7.96
CA ASP A 29 -19.20 11.85 9.37
C ASP A 29 -18.18 10.80 9.86
N ARG A 30 -17.46 10.14 8.94
CA ARG A 30 -16.39 9.16 9.25
C ARG A 30 -15.02 9.78 9.48
N GLY A 31 -14.89 11.10 9.30
CA GLY A 31 -13.63 11.82 9.47
C GLY A 31 -12.63 11.60 8.33
N PHE A 32 -13.10 11.29 7.12
CA PHE A 32 -12.22 11.19 5.95
C PHE A 32 -11.64 12.55 5.59
N ASP A 33 -10.34 12.58 5.34
CA ASP A 33 -9.67 13.71 4.71
C ASP A 33 -9.81 13.62 3.19
N TRP A 34 -10.72 14.41 2.63
CA TRP A 34 -10.97 14.48 1.20
C TRP A 34 -10.00 15.41 0.46
N SER A 35 -9.20 16.19 1.17
CA SER A 35 -8.32 17.21 0.56
C SER A 35 -7.22 16.60 -0.32
N VAL A 36 -6.90 15.33 -0.11
CA VAL A 36 -5.92 14.58 -0.88
C VAL A 36 -6.42 14.11 -2.25
N LEU A 37 -7.74 14.20 -2.52
CA LEU A 37 -8.32 13.83 -3.82
C LEU A 37 -8.30 15.05 -4.76
N THR A 38 -7.21 15.18 -5.53
CA THR A 38 -7.05 16.22 -6.58
C THR A 38 -7.93 15.92 -7.79
N ASP A 39 -8.36 16.92 -8.58
CA ASP A 39 -9.27 16.71 -9.71
C ASP A 39 -8.80 15.72 -10.81
N ASP A 40 -7.53 15.30 -10.76
CA ASP A 40 -6.91 14.34 -11.68
C ASP A 40 -6.55 12.99 -11.04
N TRP A 41 -6.86 12.79 -9.76
CA TRP A 41 -6.39 11.64 -8.98
C TRP A 41 -6.82 10.28 -9.54
N ASN A 42 -7.98 10.24 -10.20
CA ASN A 42 -8.63 9.05 -10.74
C ASN A 42 -8.57 8.96 -12.27
N LYS A 43 -7.73 9.79 -12.94
CA LYS A 43 -7.64 9.78 -14.42
C LYS A 43 -6.70 8.72 -14.97
N ASN A 44 -5.92 8.05 -14.12
CA ASN A 44 -4.90 7.08 -14.52
C ASN A 44 -3.86 7.67 -15.50
N GLU A 45 -3.49 8.93 -15.29
CA GLU A 45 -2.53 9.68 -16.11
C GLU A 45 -1.41 10.27 -15.24
N GLY A 46 -0.28 10.62 -15.87
CA GLY A 46 0.85 11.26 -15.19
C GLY A 46 1.33 10.45 -13.97
N PHE A 47 1.31 11.08 -12.79
CA PHE A 47 1.69 10.45 -11.53
C PHE A 47 0.80 9.26 -11.14
N TYR A 48 -0.45 9.24 -11.61
CA TYR A 48 -1.40 8.14 -11.36
C TYR A 48 -1.44 7.10 -12.48
N ALA A 49 -0.61 7.23 -13.52
CA ALA A 49 -0.60 6.31 -14.64
C ALA A 49 -0.23 4.86 -14.23
N PRO A 50 -0.79 3.84 -14.91
CA PRO A 50 -0.46 2.43 -14.66
C PRO A 50 0.88 2.03 -15.31
N THR A 51 1.90 2.90 -15.23
CA THR A 51 3.22 2.65 -15.80
C THR A 51 4.21 2.24 -14.72
N PRO A 52 5.23 1.42 -15.04
CA PRO A 52 6.22 1.00 -14.04
C PRO A 52 6.95 2.13 -13.33
N GLU A 53 7.11 3.28 -13.99
CA GLU A 53 7.75 4.48 -13.44
C GLU A 53 6.81 5.21 -12.47
N ALA A 54 5.59 5.54 -12.92
CA ALA A 54 4.60 6.21 -12.07
C ALA A 54 4.25 5.37 -10.83
N LEU A 55 4.16 4.04 -10.96
CA LEU A 55 3.94 3.15 -9.83
C LEU A 55 5.11 3.14 -8.84
N ALA A 56 6.36 3.17 -9.32
CA ALA A 56 7.53 3.26 -8.46
C ALA A 56 7.60 4.61 -7.73
N ASP A 57 7.25 5.70 -8.42
CA ASP A 57 7.19 7.04 -7.84
C ASP A 57 6.08 7.16 -6.78
N ARG A 58 4.90 6.61 -7.06
CA ARG A 58 3.80 6.51 -6.09
C ARG A 58 4.19 5.71 -4.86
N ALA A 59 4.83 4.56 -5.05
CA ALA A 59 5.33 3.74 -3.95
C ALA A 59 6.34 4.51 -3.10
N LYS A 60 7.30 5.21 -3.72
CA LYS A 60 8.26 6.06 -3.01
C LYS A 60 7.56 7.20 -2.25
N TRP A 61 6.58 7.85 -2.88
CA TRP A 61 5.81 8.91 -2.25
C TRP A 61 5.09 8.40 -1.00
N VAL A 62 4.41 7.25 -1.08
CA VAL A 62 3.67 6.65 0.06
C VAL A 62 4.64 6.35 1.21
N ARG A 63 5.77 5.70 0.92
CA ARG A 63 6.76 5.39 1.95
C ARG A 63 7.24 6.64 2.69
N ARG A 64 7.58 7.70 1.95
CA ARG A 64 8.00 8.98 2.54
C ARG A 64 6.89 9.64 3.34
N PHE A 65 5.68 9.71 2.76
CA PHE A 65 4.52 10.29 3.43
C PHE A 65 4.28 9.62 4.78
N VAL A 66 4.31 8.29 4.84
CA VAL A 66 4.09 7.50 6.06
C VAL A 66 5.23 7.67 7.06
N ARG A 67 6.49 7.65 6.62
CA ARG A 67 7.64 7.86 7.51
C ARG A 67 7.61 9.23 8.18
N ASP A 68 7.23 10.27 7.43
CA ASP A 68 7.28 11.66 7.89
C ASP A 68 6.05 12.04 8.75
N ARG A 69 5.16 11.06 9.03
CA ARG A 69 4.02 11.25 9.93
C ARG A 69 4.43 11.27 11.41
N PRO A 70 3.73 12.03 12.26
CA PRO A 70 3.95 11.99 13.71
C PRO A 70 3.38 10.73 14.37
N GLU A 71 2.48 10.00 13.72
CA GLU A 71 1.92 8.75 14.25
C GLU A 71 2.96 7.62 14.27
N THR A 72 2.99 6.85 15.37
CA THR A 72 3.94 5.74 15.54
C THR A 72 3.51 4.45 14.86
N ASN A 73 2.19 4.23 14.71
CA ASN A 73 1.62 3.05 14.08
C ASN A 73 0.62 3.48 13.02
N ILE A 74 0.86 3.09 11.77
CA ILE A 74 0.04 3.48 10.62
C ILE A 74 -0.40 2.22 9.88
N LEU A 75 -1.71 2.09 9.69
CA LEU A 75 -2.28 1.01 8.90
C LEU A 75 -2.54 1.50 7.48
N LEU A 76 -1.91 0.86 6.51
CA LEU A 76 -2.24 1.04 5.09
C LEU A 76 -3.20 -0.08 4.66
N ILE A 77 -4.31 0.29 4.04
CA ILE A 77 -5.30 -0.65 3.49
C ILE A 77 -5.43 -0.34 2.01
N GLY A 78 -5.38 -1.38 1.18
CA GLY A 78 -5.37 -1.24 -0.27
C GLY A 78 -5.24 -2.60 -0.95
N HIS A 79 -4.88 -2.56 -2.23
CA HIS A 79 -4.76 -3.75 -3.05
C HIS A 79 -3.32 -4.30 -3.08
N GLY A 80 -3.20 -5.58 -3.46
CA GLY A 80 -1.92 -6.28 -3.44
C GLY A 80 -0.90 -5.77 -4.47
N GLY A 81 -1.35 -5.27 -5.63
CA GLY A 81 -0.43 -4.80 -6.66
C GLY A 81 0.33 -3.55 -6.24
N ILE A 82 -0.35 -2.54 -5.69
CA ILE A 82 0.32 -1.34 -5.18
C ILE A 82 1.21 -1.65 -3.96
N PHE A 83 0.80 -2.56 -3.07
CA PHE A 83 1.65 -2.95 -1.94
C PHE A 83 2.92 -3.68 -2.37
N ARG A 84 2.87 -4.40 -3.49
CA ARG A 84 4.08 -4.99 -4.09
C ARG A 84 5.08 -3.93 -4.57
N GLU A 85 4.61 -2.80 -5.11
CA GLU A 85 5.47 -1.67 -5.48
C GLU A 85 6.00 -0.92 -4.24
N ILE A 86 5.17 -0.79 -3.20
CA ILE A 86 5.56 -0.21 -1.90
C ILE A 86 6.63 -1.06 -1.21
N ASP A 87 6.53 -2.38 -1.25
CA ASP A 87 7.58 -3.27 -0.74
C ASP A 87 8.88 -3.08 -1.55
N GLY A 88 8.78 -2.98 -2.88
CA GLY A 88 9.89 -2.60 -3.75
C GLY A 88 10.96 -3.69 -3.98
N ARG A 89 10.97 -4.76 -3.19
CA ARG A 89 11.97 -5.84 -3.29
C ARG A 89 11.75 -6.79 -4.48
N MET A 90 10.61 -6.68 -5.19
CA MET A 90 10.37 -7.43 -6.43
C MET A 90 11.44 -7.20 -7.51
N ARG A 91 12.07 -6.03 -7.51
CA ARG A 91 13.12 -5.63 -8.47
C ARG A 91 14.53 -6.05 -8.01
N GLY A 92 14.63 -6.70 -6.85
CA GLY A 92 15.89 -7.15 -6.26
C GLY A 92 16.38 -8.51 -6.79
N PRO A 93 17.63 -8.90 -6.48
CA PRO A 93 18.25 -10.12 -7.01
C PRO A 93 17.79 -11.42 -6.32
N ASN A 94 17.04 -11.34 -5.22
CA ASN A 94 16.64 -12.50 -4.43
C ASN A 94 15.31 -13.09 -4.94
N SER A 95 15.41 -14.08 -5.82
CA SER A 95 14.25 -14.74 -6.43
C SER A 95 13.29 -15.39 -5.44
N GLY A 96 13.76 -15.87 -4.28
CA GLY A 96 12.90 -16.43 -3.23
C GLY A 96 11.98 -15.39 -2.61
N VAL A 97 12.49 -14.18 -2.38
CA VAL A 97 11.72 -13.02 -1.91
C VAL A 97 10.79 -12.52 -3.02
N THR A 98 11.25 -12.47 -4.27
CA THR A 98 10.39 -12.11 -5.41
C THR A 98 9.19 -13.05 -5.54
N VAL A 99 9.36 -14.36 -5.30
CA VAL A 99 8.25 -15.33 -5.35
C VAL A 99 7.27 -15.12 -4.20
N SER A 100 7.72 -14.91 -2.95
CA SER A 100 6.82 -14.69 -1.81
C SER A 100 6.04 -13.37 -1.92
N LEU A 101 6.65 -12.35 -2.51
CA LEU A 101 6.04 -11.04 -2.72
C LEU A 101 5.15 -10.96 -3.96
N SER A 102 5.19 -11.97 -4.84
CA SER A 102 4.42 -11.98 -6.08
C SER A 102 2.91 -11.91 -5.86
N ARG A 103 2.43 -12.35 -4.69
CA ARG A 103 1.02 -12.32 -4.29
C ARG A 103 0.85 -11.88 -2.84
N TRP A 104 -0.05 -10.94 -2.62
CA TRP A 104 -0.66 -10.65 -1.32
C TRP A 104 -1.98 -11.41 -1.24
N GLY A 105 -2.21 -12.12 -0.14
CA GLY A 105 -3.48 -12.75 0.17
C GLY A 105 -4.56 -11.73 0.53
N ASN A 106 -5.82 -12.11 0.37
CA ASN A 106 -6.94 -11.30 0.84
C ASN A 106 -6.87 -11.17 2.37
N VAL A 107 -6.96 -9.94 2.88
CA VAL A 107 -6.85 -9.64 4.31
C VAL A 107 -5.50 -10.07 4.92
N GLU A 108 -4.47 -10.26 4.09
CA GLU A 108 -3.12 -10.50 4.58
C GLU A 108 -2.56 -9.22 5.21
N CYS A 109 -2.09 -9.33 6.46
CA CYS A 109 -1.39 -8.27 7.15
C CYS A 109 0.12 -8.55 7.14
N ARG A 110 0.91 -7.56 6.72
CA ARG A 110 2.38 -7.59 6.79
C ARG A 110 2.85 -6.38 7.55
N VAL A 111 3.78 -6.59 8.47
CA VAL A 111 4.31 -5.53 9.35
C VAL A 111 5.71 -5.16 8.91
N TYR A 112 5.94 -3.86 8.79
CA TYR A 112 7.20 -3.29 8.31
C TYR A 112 7.70 -2.22 9.27
N THR A 113 9.02 -2.00 9.24
CA THR A 113 9.66 -0.82 9.81
C THR A 113 10.50 -0.13 8.75
N PHE A 114 10.85 1.14 8.95
CA PHE A 114 11.77 1.84 8.06
C PHE A 114 13.20 1.39 8.33
N GLN A 115 13.96 1.18 7.25
CA GLN A 115 15.34 0.73 7.37
C GLN A 115 16.20 1.77 8.10
N ASN A 116 16.03 3.05 7.76
CA ASN A 116 16.68 4.20 8.39
C ASN A 116 15.79 5.45 8.21
N ASP A 117 15.87 6.39 9.15
CA ASP A 117 15.09 7.64 9.09
C ASP A 117 15.53 8.53 7.91
N ASP A 118 16.84 8.61 7.65
CA ASP A 118 17.43 9.48 6.62
C ASP A 118 17.47 8.88 5.21
N ASP A 119 16.79 7.74 4.96
CA ASP A 119 16.76 7.14 3.63
C ASP A 119 15.88 7.94 2.67
N GLU A 120 16.47 8.55 1.64
CA GLU A 120 15.77 9.24 0.54
C GLU A 120 14.63 8.42 -0.10
N ASN A 121 14.73 7.09 -0.11
CA ASN A 121 13.71 6.19 -0.67
C ASN A 121 12.70 5.67 0.37
N ALA A 122 12.92 5.99 1.65
CA ALA A 122 12.15 5.52 2.81
C ALA A 122 11.93 4.00 2.77
N THR A 123 12.99 3.23 2.52
CA THR A 123 12.94 1.78 2.35
C THR A 123 12.29 1.13 3.57
N MET A 124 11.28 0.29 3.32
CA MET A 124 10.60 -0.49 4.34
C MET A 124 11.19 -1.90 4.34
N ILE A 125 11.46 -2.42 5.53
CA ILE A 125 11.88 -3.81 5.75
C ILE A 125 10.82 -4.51 6.61
N PRO A 126 10.43 -5.75 6.28
CA PRO A 126 9.46 -6.46 7.10
C PRO A 126 10.06 -6.77 8.47
N ILE A 127 9.27 -6.62 9.53
CA ILE A 127 9.66 -7.07 10.88
C ILE A 127 9.73 -8.61 10.91
N GLN A 128 8.87 -9.26 10.11
CA GLN A 128 8.89 -10.69 9.87
C GLN A 128 8.63 -10.95 8.38
N GLU A 129 9.48 -11.75 7.74
CA GLU A 129 9.25 -12.15 6.35
C GLU A 129 7.94 -12.95 6.26
N PRO A 130 7.08 -12.67 5.26
CA PRO A 130 5.89 -13.47 5.03
C PRO A 130 6.32 -14.91 4.77
N SER A 131 5.67 -15.86 5.45
CA SER A 131 6.03 -17.27 5.29
C SER A 131 5.82 -17.67 3.82
N LEU A 132 6.79 -18.39 3.24
CA LEU A 132 6.68 -18.94 1.88
C LEU A 132 5.44 -19.86 1.70
N ILE A 133 4.81 -20.28 2.81
CA ILE A 133 3.75 -21.28 2.88
C ILE A 133 2.34 -20.64 2.92
N HIS A 134 2.19 -19.38 3.34
CA HIS A 134 0.87 -18.74 3.45
C HIS A 134 0.23 -18.35 2.10
N ALA A 135 0.96 -18.50 0.99
CA ALA A 135 0.40 -18.33 -0.36
C ALA A 135 -0.51 -19.50 -0.81
N ILE A 136 -0.64 -20.57 -0.01
CA ILE A 136 -1.41 -21.77 -0.36
C ILE A 136 -2.29 -22.21 0.84
N ASP A 137 -3.58 -21.84 0.79
CA ASP A 137 -4.72 -22.48 1.46
C ASP A 137 -4.65 -22.80 2.97
N LYS A 138 -4.27 -21.85 3.83
CA LYS A 138 -4.65 -21.95 5.26
C LYS A 138 -5.40 -20.71 5.74
N PRO A 139 -6.55 -20.87 6.42
CA PRO A 139 -7.26 -19.76 7.00
C PRO A 139 -6.38 -19.07 8.05
N ILE A 140 -6.33 -17.75 7.99
CA ILE A 140 -5.66 -16.91 8.98
C ILE A 140 -6.42 -17.08 10.30
N ASP A 141 -5.71 -17.43 11.37
CA ASP A 141 -6.27 -17.39 12.72
C ASP A 141 -6.71 -15.95 13.03
N SER A 142 -7.96 -15.74 13.45
CA SER A 142 -8.53 -14.40 13.63
C SER A 142 -7.87 -13.60 14.75
N HIS A 143 -6.92 -14.20 15.48
CA HIS A 143 -6.16 -13.58 16.56
C HIS A 143 -4.66 -13.81 16.37
N VAL A 144 -4.05 -13.12 15.40
CA VAL A 144 -2.60 -12.92 15.42
C VAL A 144 -2.32 -11.63 16.17
N GLU A 145 -2.07 -11.74 17.48
CA GLU A 145 -1.44 -10.66 18.24
C GLU A 145 0.03 -10.60 17.84
N ILE A 146 0.39 -9.62 17.01
CA ILE A 146 1.78 -9.32 16.71
C ILE A 146 2.28 -8.42 17.83
N GLU A 147 2.99 -8.97 18.81
CA GLU A 147 3.73 -8.18 19.79
C GLU A 147 4.83 -7.39 19.06
N VAL A 148 4.58 -6.10 18.86
CA VAL A 148 5.62 -5.16 18.42
C VAL A 148 6.42 -4.76 19.67
N VAL A 149 7.59 -5.39 19.86
CA VAL A 149 8.52 -4.96 20.92
C VAL A 149 9.21 -3.68 20.45
N ALA A 150 8.96 -2.59 21.17
CA ALA A 150 9.55 -1.27 20.94
C ALA A 150 11.01 -1.17 21.38
#